data_AF-Q5DEV8-F1
#
_entry.id   AF-Q5DEV8-F1
#
_cell.length_a   1.000
_cell.length_b   1.000
_cell.length_c   1.000
_cell.angle_alpha   90.00
_cell.angle_beta   90.00
_cell.angle_gamma   90.00
#
_symmetry.space_group_name_H-M   'P 1'
#
loop_
_entity.id
_entity.type
_entity.pdbx_description
1 polymer ?
#
loop_
_entity_poly.entity_id
_entity_poly.type
_entity_poly.pdbx_seq_one_letter_code
_entity_poly.pdbx_strand_id
1 'polypeptide(L)'
;MQDKVCERFVRRYLLSKNFKDTLNAFETECSREKNRGKFQPLDVVDQLQEAMYDSNLTQLISQWNFLENTLFHRLSSDKQLAANELKVHVFRTYLVQAKIKKRQAKMTEFFELLSSHFSFGKEEWKSWCALPYAVDPKMHSEFFMYFTKSWMDVLICP
;
A
#
# COMPACT_ATOMS: atom_id res chain seq x y z
N MET A 1 13.37 -23.19 -6.87
CA MET A 1 14.69 -23.85 -6.86
C MET A 1 15.45 -23.69 -8.18
N GLN A 2 14.79 -23.72 -9.34
CA GLN A 2 15.41 -23.56 -10.67
C GLN A 2 16.10 -22.20 -10.90
N ASP A 3 15.54 -21.08 -10.45
CA ASP A 3 16.13 -19.74 -10.67
C ASP A 3 17.53 -19.57 -10.05
N LYS A 4 17.73 -20.06 -8.83
CA LYS A 4 19.04 -20.00 -8.15
C LYS A 4 20.12 -20.79 -8.89
N VAL A 5 19.73 -21.83 -9.63
CA VAL A 5 20.65 -22.63 -10.44
C VAL A 5 21.05 -21.86 -11.70
N CYS A 6 20.09 -21.22 -12.39
CA CYS A 6 20.36 -20.35 -13.54
C CYS A 6 21.24 -19.15 -13.18
N GLU A 7 20.96 -18.45 -12.08
CA GLU A 7 21.79 -17.33 -11.61
C GLU A 7 23.26 -17.71 -11.39
N ARG A 8 23.49 -18.93 -10.88
CA ARG A 8 24.84 -19.44 -10.66
C ARG A 8 25.59 -19.65 -11.98
N PHE A 9 24.90 -20.13 -13.02
CA PHE A 9 25.50 -20.31 -14.35
C PHE A 9 25.81 -18.98 -15.03
N VAL A 10 24.89 -18.02 -14.96
CA VAL A 10 25.08 -16.66 -15.52
C VAL A 10 26.27 -15.96 -14.83
N ARG A 11 26.34 -16.00 -13.49
CA ARG A 11 27.46 -15.44 -12.72
C ARG A 11 28.80 -16.04 -13.13
N ARG A 12 28.85 -17.37 -13.30
CA ARG A 12 30.07 -18.10 -13.66
C ARG A 12 30.51 -17.79 -15.10
N TYR A 13 29.55 -17.60 -16.01
CA TYR A 13 29.80 -17.14 -17.37
C TYR A 13 30.40 -15.72 -17.41
N LEU A 14 29.77 -14.76 -16.73
CA LEU A 14 30.24 -13.37 -16.69
C LEU A 14 31.65 -13.24 -16.07
N LEU A 15 31.93 -14.01 -15.01
CA LEU A 15 33.28 -14.10 -14.42
C LEU A 15 34.30 -14.67 -15.41
N SER A 16 33.96 -15.75 -16.12
CA SER A 16 34.88 -16.40 -17.08
C SER A 16 35.27 -15.50 -18.27
N LYS A 17 34.44 -14.49 -18.58
CA LYS A 17 34.68 -13.52 -19.66
C LYS A 17 35.23 -12.18 -19.17
N ASN A 18 35.49 -12.03 -17.86
CA ASN A 18 35.94 -10.78 -17.24
C ASN A 18 34.98 -9.58 -17.46
N PHE A 19 33.68 -9.83 -17.61
CA PHE A 19 32.68 -8.77 -17.74
C PHE A 19 32.31 -8.17 -16.37
N LYS A 20 33.25 -7.45 -15.78
CA LYS A 20 33.14 -6.93 -14.40
C LYS A 20 31.97 -5.95 -14.23
N ASP A 21 31.75 -5.06 -15.19
CA ASP A 21 30.66 -4.08 -15.12
C ASP A 21 29.29 -4.76 -15.23
N THR A 22 29.14 -5.69 -16.17
CA THR A 22 27.92 -6.50 -16.34
C THR A 22 27.66 -7.41 -15.15
N LEU A 23 28.71 -7.99 -14.55
CA LEU A 23 28.60 -8.78 -13.33
C LEU A 23 28.11 -7.93 -12.15
N ASN A 24 28.65 -6.72 -11.98
CA ASN A 24 28.24 -5.84 -10.90
C ASN A 24 26.79 -5.36 -11.05
N ALA A 25 26.39 -5.04 -12.29
CA ALA A 25 24.99 -4.73 -12.63
C ALA A 25 24.07 -5.93 -12.33
N PHE A 26 24.45 -7.14 -12.78
CA PHE A 26 23.70 -8.38 -12.55
C PHE A 26 23.55 -8.69 -11.05
N GLU A 27 24.60 -8.52 -10.24
CA GLU A 27 24.53 -8.75 -8.79
C GLU A 27 23.67 -7.70 -8.07
N THR A 28 23.72 -6.45 -8.53
CA THR A 28 22.83 -5.38 -8.07
C THR A 28 21.37 -5.72 -8.37
N GLU A 29 21.06 -6.21 -9.57
CA GLU A 29 19.70 -6.61 -9.94
C GLU A 29 19.23 -7.86 -9.20
N CYS A 30 20.06 -8.91 -9.08
CA CYS A 30 19.72 -10.10 -8.28
C CYS A 30 19.48 -9.76 -6.80
N SER A 31 20.22 -8.81 -6.24
CA SER A 31 19.99 -8.37 -4.86
C SER A 31 18.69 -7.57 -4.70
N ARG A 32 18.27 -6.84 -5.74
CA ARG A 32 16.93 -6.23 -5.83
C ARG A 32 15.85 -7.29 -5.94
N GLU A 33 16.10 -8.39 -6.67
CA GLU A 33 15.18 -9.52 -6.85
C GLU A 33 14.98 -10.36 -5.59
N LYS A 34 15.94 -10.34 -4.64
CA LYS A 34 15.70 -10.87 -3.26
C LYS A 34 14.53 -10.18 -2.55
N ASN A 35 14.13 -8.98 -2.96
CA ASN A 35 12.89 -8.36 -2.49
C ASN A 35 11.63 -9.06 -3.01
N ARG A 36 11.71 -10.04 -3.92
CA ARG A 36 10.55 -10.90 -4.26
C ARG A 36 10.04 -11.72 -3.07
N GLY A 37 10.87 -11.93 -2.04
CA GLY A 37 10.41 -12.47 -0.76
C GLY A 37 9.35 -11.59 -0.07
N LYS A 38 9.26 -10.29 -0.41
CA LYS A 38 8.27 -9.34 0.12
C LYS A 38 6.91 -9.35 -0.59
N PHE A 39 6.71 -10.26 -1.56
CA PHE A 39 5.39 -10.48 -2.19
C PHE A 39 4.62 -11.62 -1.53
N GLN A 40 4.97 -12.02 -0.30
CA GLN A 40 4.02 -12.79 0.49
C GLN A 40 2.81 -11.88 0.77
N PRO A 41 1.58 -12.31 0.46
CA PRO A 41 0.39 -11.51 0.73
C PRO A 41 0.31 -11.04 2.17
N LEU A 42 0.71 -11.91 3.11
CA LEU A 42 0.77 -11.59 4.54
C LEU A 42 1.75 -10.44 4.84
N ASP A 43 2.97 -10.48 4.30
CA ASP A 43 3.95 -9.41 4.52
C ASP A 43 3.49 -8.05 3.97
N VAL A 44 2.74 -8.06 2.86
CA VAL A 44 2.15 -6.82 2.28
C VAL A 44 1.06 -6.29 3.19
N VAL A 45 0.19 -7.17 3.69
CA VAL A 45 -0.91 -6.81 4.59
C VAL A 45 -0.36 -6.27 5.92
N ASP A 46 0.64 -6.93 6.51
CA ASP A 46 1.31 -6.48 7.73
C ASP A 46 1.94 -5.09 7.55
N GLN A 47 2.61 -4.88 6.42
CA GLN A 47 3.22 -3.58 6.07
C GLN A 47 2.19 -2.46 5.89
N LEU A 48 1.04 -2.75 5.29
CA LEU A 48 -0.06 -1.80 5.16
C LEU A 48 -0.66 -1.48 6.54
N GLN A 49 -0.83 -2.49 7.38
CA GLN A 49 -1.34 -2.34 8.75
C GLN A 49 -0.39 -1.50 9.61
N GLU A 50 0.91 -1.75 9.53
CA GLU A 50 1.95 -0.96 10.22
C GLU A 50 1.90 0.51 9.78
N ALA A 51 1.86 0.78 8.46
CA ALA A 51 1.78 2.14 7.95
C ALA A 51 0.50 2.87 8.40
N MET A 52 -0.64 2.18 8.46
CA MET A 52 -1.90 2.72 9.00
C MET A 52 -1.81 3.00 10.50
N TYR A 53 -1.24 2.07 11.28
CA TYR A 53 -1.06 2.24 12.72
C TYR A 53 -0.11 3.41 13.00
N ASP A 54 1.03 3.48 12.35
CA ASP A 54 2.02 4.54 12.58
C ASP A 54 1.63 5.89 11.99
N SER A 55 0.50 5.97 11.27
CA SER A 55 0.04 7.15 10.55
C SER A 55 1.13 7.69 9.61
N ASN A 56 1.83 6.78 8.93
CA ASN A 56 2.85 7.10 7.94
C ASN A 56 2.23 7.11 6.54
N LEU A 57 1.72 8.27 6.14
CA LEU A 57 1.06 8.45 4.86
C LEU A 57 1.98 8.16 3.66
N THR A 58 3.22 8.66 3.70
CA THR A 58 4.17 8.50 2.59
C THR A 58 4.48 7.03 2.33
N GLN A 59 4.68 6.25 3.39
CA GLN A 59 4.91 4.81 3.30
C GLN A 59 3.68 4.11 2.70
N LEU A 60 2.48 4.45 3.17
CA LEU A 60 1.23 3.86 2.67
C LEU A 60 1.02 4.15 1.18
N ILE A 61 1.24 5.39 0.74
CA ILE A 61 1.15 5.78 -0.68
C ILE A 61 2.17 5.03 -1.52
N SER A 62 3.42 4.96 -1.06
CA SER A 62 4.50 4.27 -1.78
C SER A 62 4.21 2.78 -1.95
N GLN A 63 3.75 2.11 -0.88
CA GLN A 63 3.35 0.71 -0.91
C GLN A 63 2.15 0.48 -1.85
N TRP A 64 1.14 1.36 -1.79
CA TRP A 64 -0.04 1.21 -2.65
C TRP A 64 0.29 1.41 -4.13
N ASN A 65 1.06 2.45 -4.46
CA ASN A 65 1.52 2.70 -5.83
C ASN A 65 2.38 1.54 -6.35
N PHE A 66 3.16 0.90 -5.48
CA PHE A 66 3.90 -0.30 -5.85
C PHE A 66 2.96 -1.45 -6.22
N LEU A 67 1.90 -1.72 -5.45
CA LEU A 67 0.91 -2.75 -5.77
C LEU A 67 0.16 -2.45 -7.08
N GLU A 68 -0.21 -1.19 -7.32
CA GLU A 68 -0.84 -0.77 -8.58
C GLU A 68 0.07 -1.04 -9.79
N ASN A 69 1.32 -0.59 -9.70
CA ASN A 69 2.30 -0.68 -10.79
C ASN A 69 2.88 -2.08 -11.00
N THR A 70 2.69 -3.01 -10.06
CA THR A 70 3.25 -4.38 -10.17
C THR A 70 2.21 -5.46 -10.35
N LEU A 71 1.07 -5.36 -9.66
CA LEU A 71 0.04 -6.41 -9.61
C LEU A 71 -1.26 -5.96 -10.26
N PHE A 72 -1.82 -4.81 -9.84
CA PHE A 72 -3.19 -4.47 -10.19
C PHE A 72 -3.36 -4.11 -11.67
N HIS A 73 -2.36 -3.51 -12.31
CA HIS A 73 -2.40 -3.25 -13.76
C HIS A 73 -2.53 -4.52 -14.63
N ARG A 74 -2.20 -5.70 -14.08
CA ARG A 74 -2.29 -6.99 -14.79
C ARG A 74 -3.63 -7.70 -14.57
N LEU A 75 -4.47 -7.17 -13.68
CA LEU A 75 -5.77 -7.75 -13.37
C LEU A 75 -6.80 -7.42 -14.45
N SER A 76 -7.85 -8.23 -14.55
CA SER A 76 -9.02 -7.92 -15.39
C SER A 76 -9.75 -6.67 -14.88
N SER A 77 -10.50 -6.01 -15.75
CA SER A 77 -11.22 -4.75 -15.43
C SER A 77 -12.02 -4.85 -14.13
N ASP A 78 -12.78 -5.93 -13.92
CA ASP A 78 -13.59 -6.12 -12.71
C ASP A 78 -12.74 -6.16 -11.42
N LYS A 79 -11.56 -6.79 -11.51
CA LYS A 79 -10.63 -6.91 -10.38
C LYS A 79 -9.85 -5.62 -10.14
N GLN A 80 -9.63 -4.81 -11.18
CA GLN A 80 -9.06 -3.47 -11.04
C GLN A 80 -10.03 -2.53 -10.33
N LEU A 81 -11.33 -2.63 -10.63
CA LEU A 81 -12.38 -1.90 -9.91
C LEU A 81 -12.39 -2.29 -8.43
N ALA A 82 -12.41 -3.58 -8.12
CA ALA A 82 -12.33 -4.08 -6.74
C ALA A 82 -11.05 -3.62 -6.01
N ALA A 83 -9.91 -3.60 -6.70
CA ALA A 83 -8.66 -3.08 -6.13
C ALA A 83 -8.74 -1.58 -5.82
N ASN A 84 -9.42 -0.79 -6.65
CA ASN A 84 -9.65 0.63 -6.40
C ASN A 84 -10.64 0.86 -5.25
N GLU A 85 -11.65 0.03 -5.08
CA GLU A 85 -12.52 0.05 -3.90
C GLU A 85 -11.72 -0.28 -2.63
N LEU A 86 -10.86 -1.30 -2.68
CA LEU A 86 -9.97 -1.65 -1.58
C LEU A 86 -9.04 -0.48 -1.22
N LYS A 87 -8.50 0.23 -2.22
CA LYS A 87 -7.71 1.46 -2.02
C LYS A 87 -8.47 2.45 -1.15
N VAL A 88 -9.70 2.77 -1.54
CA VAL A 88 -10.55 3.73 -0.84
C VAL A 88 -10.76 3.29 0.62
N HIS A 89 -11.05 2.01 0.85
CA HIS A 89 -11.21 1.47 2.20
C HIS A 89 -9.94 1.54 3.05
N VAL A 90 -8.77 1.24 2.48
CA VAL A 90 -7.48 1.34 3.19
C VAL A 90 -7.19 2.78 3.61
N PHE A 91 -7.34 3.75 2.71
CA PHE A 91 -7.08 5.16 3.03
C PHE A 91 -8.13 5.77 3.98
N ARG A 92 -9.39 5.34 3.91
CA ARG A 92 -10.42 5.69 4.91
C ARG A 92 -10.09 5.12 6.29
N THR A 93 -9.57 3.90 6.35
CA THR A 93 -9.10 3.27 7.59
C THR A 93 -7.93 4.04 8.18
N TYR A 94 -6.96 4.46 7.37
CA TYR A 94 -5.87 5.35 7.78
C TYR A 94 -6.40 6.63 8.46
N LEU A 95 -7.37 7.30 7.85
CA LEU A 95 -7.98 8.52 8.41
C LEU A 95 -8.66 8.26 9.76
N VAL A 96 -9.41 7.17 9.88
CA VAL A 96 -10.05 6.79 11.15
C VAL A 96 -9.02 6.48 12.22
N GLN A 97 -7.94 5.76 11.90
CA GLN A 97 -6.86 5.50 12.84
C GLN A 97 -6.16 6.80 13.29
N ALA A 98 -5.91 7.73 12.36
CA ALA A 98 -5.37 9.04 12.68
C ALA A 98 -6.31 9.85 13.60
N LYS A 99 -7.63 9.77 13.38
CA LYS A 99 -8.65 10.39 14.25
C LYS A 99 -8.67 9.78 15.65
N ILE A 100 -8.66 8.45 15.76
CA ILE A 100 -8.62 7.73 17.06
C ILE A 100 -7.37 8.13 17.85
N LYS A 101 -6.22 8.24 17.16
CA LYS A 101 -4.95 8.67 17.76
C LYS A 101 -4.84 10.19 17.98
N LYS A 102 -5.89 10.96 17.67
CA LYS A 102 -5.93 12.44 17.77
C LYS A 102 -4.82 13.15 16.98
N ARG A 103 -4.37 12.56 15.87
CA ARG A 103 -3.31 13.08 15.00
C ARG A 103 -3.87 13.98 13.90
N GLN A 104 -4.39 15.14 14.29
CA GLN A 104 -5.05 16.08 13.35
C GLN A 104 -4.14 16.49 12.19
N ALA A 105 -2.87 16.79 12.46
CA ALA A 105 -1.90 17.20 11.44
C ALA A 105 -1.74 16.14 10.33
N LYS A 106 -1.78 14.84 10.68
CA LYS A 106 -1.69 13.73 9.71
C LYS A 106 -2.92 13.58 8.83
N MET A 107 -4.09 13.99 9.33
CA MET A 107 -5.31 14.06 8.52
C MET A 107 -5.27 15.24 7.57
N THR A 108 -4.78 16.41 8.01
CA THR A 108 -4.58 17.56 7.11
C THR A 108 -3.59 17.23 5.99
N GLU A 109 -2.44 16.64 6.35
CA GLU A 109 -1.43 16.17 5.40
C GLU A 109 -2.04 15.22 4.34
N PHE A 110 -2.94 14.32 4.77
CA PHE A 110 -3.67 13.43 3.86
C PHE A 110 -4.48 14.20 2.81
N PHE A 111 -5.30 15.17 3.22
CA PHE A 111 -6.15 15.90 2.29
C PHE A 111 -5.35 16.80 1.35
N GLU A 112 -4.21 17.34 1.81
CA GLU A 112 -3.31 18.14 0.99
C GLU A 112 -2.60 17.28 -0.08
N LEU A 113 -1.92 16.21 0.33
CA LEU A 113 -1.12 15.37 -0.58
C LEU A 113 -1.96 14.58 -1.57
N LEU A 114 -3.14 14.11 -1.17
CA LEU A 114 -3.97 13.26 -2.01
C LEU A 114 -5.10 14.00 -2.71
N SER A 115 -5.10 15.34 -2.64
CA SER A 115 -6.09 16.24 -3.27
C SER A 115 -6.33 15.95 -4.76
N SER A 116 -5.28 15.56 -5.47
CA SER A 116 -5.31 15.21 -6.90
C SER A 116 -5.60 13.73 -7.16
N HIS A 117 -5.40 12.86 -6.16
CA HIS A 117 -5.53 11.41 -6.29
C HIS A 117 -6.94 10.91 -5.98
N PHE A 118 -7.63 11.55 -5.04
CA PHE A 118 -9.03 11.28 -4.75
C PHE A 118 -9.90 12.43 -5.26
N SER A 119 -10.98 12.11 -5.96
CA SER A 119 -11.99 13.10 -6.33
C SER A 119 -12.80 13.52 -5.10
N PHE A 120 -12.21 14.32 -4.21
CA PHE A 120 -12.85 14.81 -2.98
C PHE A 120 -14.12 15.65 -3.23
N GLY A 121 -14.35 16.09 -4.47
CA GLY A 121 -15.58 16.75 -4.91
C GLY A 121 -16.76 15.82 -5.20
N LYS A 122 -16.55 14.50 -5.24
CA LYS A 122 -17.63 13.50 -5.33
C LYS A 122 -18.23 13.24 -3.95
N GLU A 123 -19.52 12.89 -3.94
CA GLU A 123 -20.34 12.71 -2.74
C GLU A 123 -19.69 11.78 -1.70
N GLU A 124 -19.04 10.71 -2.17
CA GLU A 124 -18.39 9.70 -1.33
C GLU A 124 -17.21 10.18 -0.47
N TRP A 125 -16.49 11.23 -0.89
CA TRP A 125 -15.32 11.74 -0.17
C TRP A 125 -15.59 13.09 0.49
N LYS A 126 -16.66 13.78 0.06
CA LYS A 126 -17.08 15.06 0.62
C LYS A 126 -17.41 14.98 2.11
N SER A 127 -18.09 13.92 2.55
CA SER A 127 -18.37 13.68 3.97
C SER A 127 -17.09 13.38 4.76
N TRP A 128 -16.13 12.67 4.16
CA TRP A 128 -14.85 12.34 4.78
C TRP A 128 -13.96 13.57 5.06
N CYS A 129 -14.06 14.62 4.24
CA CYS A 129 -13.40 15.90 4.52
C CYS A 129 -13.88 16.55 5.84
N ALA A 130 -15.08 16.20 6.34
CA ALA A 130 -15.60 16.68 7.62
C ALA A 130 -15.14 15.85 8.83
N LEU A 131 -14.60 14.64 8.62
CA LEU A 131 -14.14 13.73 9.68
C LEU A 131 -13.16 14.38 10.69
N PRO A 132 -12.18 15.21 10.29
CA PRO A 132 -11.27 15.87 11.23
C PRO A 132 -12.00 16.78 12.22
N TYR A 133 -13.15 17.33 11.83
CA TYR A 133 -13.96 18.26 12.62
C TYR A 133 -15.13 17.59 13.34
N ALA A 134 -15.47 16.35 12.99
CA ALA A 134 -16.56 15.60 13.63
C ALA A 134 -16.28 15.35 15.11
N VAL A 135 -17.26 15.67 15.97
CA VAL A 135 -17.20 15.54 17.43
C VAL A 135 -17.35 14.08 17.86
N ASP A 136 -18.34 13.38 17.28
CA ASP A 136 -18.51 11.94 17.46
C ASP A 136 -18.64 11.21 16.11
N PRO A 137 -17.51 10.89 15.46
CA PRO A 137 -17.51 10.20 14.18
C PRO A 137 -18.26 8.86 14.18
N LYS A 138 -18.40 8.21 15.34
CA LYS A 138 -19.03 6.88 15.46
C LYS A 138 -20.54 6.94 15.26
N MET A 139 -21.16 8.10 15.47
CA MET A 139 -22.61 8.27 15.31
C MET A 139 -23.01 8.47 13.84
N HIS A 140 -22.05 8.74 12.96
CA HIS A 140 -22.32 8.89 11.53
C HIS A 140 -22.25 7.53 10.83
N SER A 141 -23.33 7.18 10.11
CA SER A 141 -23.44 5.92 9.37
C SER A 141 -22.29 5.69 8.38
N GLU A 142 -21.75 6.77 7.82
CA GLU A 142 -20.66 6.74 6.85
C GLU A 142 -19.32 6.29 7.43
N PHE A 143 -19.07 6.57 8.73
CA PHE A 143 -17.79 6.24 9.38
C PHE A 143 -17.91 5.05 10.33
N PHE A 144 -19.12 4.76 10.83
CA PHE A 144 -19.38 3.76 11.88
C PHE A 144 -18.64 2.44 11.67
N MET A 145 -18.72 1.89 10.45
CA MET A 145 -18.08 0.61 10.09
C MET A 145 -16.59 0.60 10.43
N TYR A 146 -15.86 1.67 10.12
CA TYR A 146 -14.41 1.77 10.29
C TYR A 146 -13.98 1.88 11.76
N PHE A 147 -14.90 2.22 12.67
CA PHE A 147 -14.66 2.26 14.11
C PHE A 147 -14.94 0.93 14.81
N THR A 148 -15.47 -0.07 14.09
CA THR A 148 -15.73 -1.41 14.66
C THR A 148 -14.42 -2.19 14.83
N LYS A 149 -14.34 -3.03 15.87
CA LYS A 149 -13.16 -3.88 16.10
C LYS A 149 -12.97 -4.91 14.97
N SER A 150 -14.07 -5.39 14.41
CA SER A 150 -14.10 -6.38 13.32
C SER A 150 -13.71 -5.83 11.96
N TRP A 151 -13.71 -4.50 11.76
CA TRP A 151 -13.39 -3.93 10.45
C TRP A 151 -11.96 -4.22 10.01
N MET A 152 -10.99 -4.09 10.92
CA MET A 152 -9.60 -4.43 10.61
C MET A 152 -9.48 -5.89 10.21
N ASP A 153 -10.17 -6.79 10.92
CA ASP A 153 -10.21 -8.22 10.57
C ASP A 153 -10.82 -8.40 9.17
N VAL A 154 -11.92 -7.73 8.83
CA VAL A 154 -12.54 -7.81 7.49
C VAL A 154 -11.64 -7.25 6.37
N LEU A 155 -10.87 -6.20 6.65
CA LEU A 155 -9.99 -5.55 5.67
C LEU A 155 -8.73 -6.38 5.38
N ILE A 156 -8.27 -7.15 6.36
CA ILE A 156 -6.95 -7.80 6.38
C ILE A 156 -7.07 -9.33 6.21
N CYS A 157 -8.21 -9.93 6.57
CA CYS A 157 -8.41 -11.37 6.49
C CYS A 157 -8.44 -11.83 5.01
N PRO A 158 -7.61 -12.83 4.64
CA PRO A 158 -7.49 -13.35 3.28
C PRO A 158 -8.69 -14.20 2.81
#